data_AF-A0A2V9BIH5-F1
#
_entry.id   AF-A0A2V9BIH5-F1
#
_cell.length_a   1.000
_cell.length_b   1.000
_cell.length_c   1.000
_cell.angle_alpha   90.00
_cell.angle_beta   90.00
_cell.angle_gamma   90.00
#
_symmetry.space_group_name_H-M   'P 1'
#
loop_
_entity.id
_entity.type
_entity.pdbx_description
1 polymer ?
#
loop_
_entity_poly.entity_id
_entity_poly.type
_entity_poly.pdbx_seq_one_letter_code
_entity_poly.pdbx_strand_id
1 'polypeptide(L)'
;SFVRLLRHAGRRVEVQNYIDNTGVQVADVALGFLHLEKKSAAEVRALAAQPRFDYFCWDLYARVTQSFETEPARLALRGDTLKAIEEGHGAVAELAEIISTTIVRCHLRTMERLGIEYDLLPRESEILHLKFWDDAFQQLKERGAIRLATSGKNAGCWVMQMSDAEGGTQNEGDEDADSKIIVRSNGTVTYVGKDIAYQLWKFGLLGRDFHYSRFHTHPSGHTVWITRADDGEADAPPLGHAAQVYNVIDSRQAYLQNVVVAGLRALGFDSQADRSMHFSYEIVALTPRCAKEMGYELSPEDAQRSFVEVSGRRGLGVKADEEAAARAEVDSRHPQTPEIERAAIAHIIAIGALRYFLLKYTRNTVIAFDFKDALSFEGETGPYCQYAIVRARNIWRKLAEQSRQLVEKADSSGSDSAFFDSCSPESLKVFLAAPEGDELWEMLLLAGSLGAQVEAALAAQEPAFVAKYAFQLAQAFNNFYHKHHILSEEDPARKAFLLTLTKLVERQLVLALDLLGIEGPEKM
;
A
#
# COMPACT_ATOMS: atom_id res chain seq x y z
N SER A 1 3.13 0.56 5.08
CA SER A 1 4.16 -0.02 5.96
C SER A 1 5.52 0.61 5.72
N PHE A 2 6.08 0.57 4.50
CA PHE A 2 7.39 1.18 4.23
C PHE A 2 7.48 2.68 4.62
N VAL A 3 6.44 3.47 4.34
CA VAL A 3 6.31 4.86 4.83
C VAL A 3 6.42 4.95 6.36
N ARG A 4 5.77 4.05 7.10
CA ARG A 4 5.81 4.02 8.57
C ARG A 4 7.22 3.68 9.07
N LEU A 5 7.91 2.76 8.41
CA LEU A 5 9.32 2.43 8.70
C LEU A 5 10.25 3.64 8.46
N LEU A 6 10.09 4.33 7.33
CA LEU A 6 10.86 5.54 7.01
C LEU A 6 10.62 6.64 8.05
N ARG A 7 9.35 6.89 8.42
CA ARG A 7 8.97 7.87 9.46
C ARG A 7 9.52 7.47 10.84
N HIS A 8 9.48 6.18 11.19
CA HIS A 8 10.07 5.65 12.41
C HIS A 8 11.58 5.86 12.47
N ALA A 9 12.28 5.75 11.34
CA ALA A 9 13.69 6.10 11.21
C ALA A 9 13.97 7.61 11.13
N GLY A 10 12.99 8.46 11.47
CA GLY A 10 13.13 9.91 11.53
C GLY A 10 13.10 10.62 10.18
N ARG A 11 12.69 9.95 9.09
CA ARG A 11 12.61 10.59 7.77
C ARG A 11 11.27 11.30 7.58
N ARG A 12 11.31 12.50 7.00
CA ARG A 12 10.10 13.16 6.46
C ARG A 12 9.69 12.45 5.16
N VAL A 13 8.42 12.08 5.06
CA VAL A 13 7.90 11.32 3.90
C VAL A 13 6.59 11.96 3.44
N GLU A 14 6.57 12.34 2.17
CA GLU A 14 5.38 12.72 1.40
C GLU A 14 4.88 11.49 0.62
N VAL A 15 3.60 11.18 0.75
CA VAL A 15 2.94 10.04 0.12
C VAL A 15 2.00 10.55 -0.97
N GLN A 16 2.29 10.16 -2.21
CA GLN A 16 1.53 10.57 -3.38
C GLN A 16 0.68 9.41 -3.92
N ASN A 17 -0.53 9.71 -4.38
CA ASN A 17 -1.36 8.80 -5.17
C ASN A 17 -1.67 9.44 -6.52
N TYR A 18 -0.96 9.00 -7.56
CA TYR A 18 -1.11 9.53 -8.91
C TYR A 18 -2.43 9.06 -9.54
N ILE A 19 -3.19 10.01 -10.09
CA ILE A 19 -4.53 9.81 -10.64
C ILE A 19 -4.49 10.03 -12.16
N ASP A 20 -4.57 8.96 -12.93
CA ASP A 20 -4.77 9.05 -14.39
C ASP A 20 -6.26 9.29 -14.70
N ASN A 21 -6.73 10.52 -14.50
CA ASN A 21 -8.10 10.92 -14.78
C ASN A 21 -8.38 11.15 -16.28
N THR A 22 -7.36 11.07 -17.12
CA THR A 22 -7.47 11.19 -18.58
C THR A 22 -7.29 9.86 -19.31
N GLY A 23 -7.08 8.78 -18.57
CA GLY A 23 -6.73 7.48 -19.11
C GLY A 23 -7.87 6.75 -19.83
N VAL A 24 -7.49 5.73 -20.59
CA VAL A 24 -8.39 4.89 -21.38
C VAL A 24 -9.49 4.25 -20.52
N GLN A 25 -9.20 3.88 -19.28
CA GLN A 25 -10.18 3.26 -18.39
C GLN A 25 -11.31 4.23 -17.99
N VAL A 26 -10.98 5.51 -17.78
CA VAL A 26 -12.00 6.55 -17.51
C VAL A 26 -12.87 6.76 -18.75
N ALA A 27 -12.26 6.79 -19.93
CA ALA A 27 -12.97 6.86 -21.20
C ALA A 27 -13.93 5.67 -21.40
N ASP A 28 -13.48 4.44 -21.09
CA ASP A 28 -14.32 3.24 -21.18
C ASP A 28 -15.55 3.33 -20.26
N VAL A 29 -15.36 3.74 -19.00
CA VAL A 29 -16.50 3.88 -18.07
C VAL A 29 -17.45 5.00 -18.50
N ALA A 30 -16.92 6.13 -18.99
CA ALA A 30 -17.73 7.21 -19.55
C ALA A 30 -18.58 6.73 -20.74
N LEU A 31 -17.98 5.96 -21.67
CA LEU A 31 -18.71 5.31 -22.75
C LEU A 31 -19.79 4.35 -22.25
N GLY A 32 -19.50 3.60 -21.18
CA GLY A 32 -20.48 2.72 -20.54
C GLY A 32 -21.71 3.49 -20.08
N PHE A 33 -21.52 4.62 -19.42
CA PHE A 33 -22.64 5.45 -18.99
C PHE A 33 -23.43 6.02 -20.18
N LEU A 34 -22.75 6.49 -21.22
CA LEU A 34 -23.40 7.12 -22.37
C LEU A 34 -24.12 6.12 -23.28
N HIS A 35 -23.53 4.95 -23.53
CA HIS A 35 -23.99 4.04 -24.57
C HIS A 35 -24.65 2.77 -24.04
N LEU A 36 -24.22 2.23 -22.89
CA LEU A 36 -24.85 1.05 -22.28
C LEU A 36 -25.99 1.45 -21.35
N GLU A 37 -25.67 2.32 -20.38
CA GLU A 37 -26.64 2.76 -19.36
C GLU A 37 -27.54 3.91 -19.84
N LYS A 38 -27.14 4.60 -20.91
CA LYS A 38 -27.85 5.74 -21.53
C LYS A 38 -28.17 6.84 -20.52
N LYS A 39 -27.19 7.20 -19.69
CA LYS A 39 -27.31 8.21 -18.63
C LYS A 39 -26.62 9.51 -19.01
N SER A 40 -27.29 10.61 -18.69
CA SER A 40 -26.73 11.97 -18.74
C SER A 40 -25.76 12.24 -17.58
N ALA A 41 -24.93 13.28 -17.70
CA ALA A 41 -24.03 13.70 -16.63
C ALA A 41 -24.77 14.02 -15.31
N ALA A 42 -25.99 14.57 -15.38
CA ALA A 42 -26.82 14.84 -14.21
C ALA A 42 -27.27 13.55 -13.49
N GLU A 43 -27.68 12.53 -14.24
CA GLU A 43 -28.05 11.22 -13.68
C GLU A 43 -26.84 10.50 -13.09
N VAL A 44 -25.67 10.58 -13.75
CA VAL A 44 -24.43 10.01 -13.21
C VAL A 44 -24.00 10.74 -11.94
N ARG A 45 -24.15 12.06 -11.86
CA ARG A 45 -23.91 12.82 -10.62
C ARG A 45 -24.82 12.37 -9.48
N ALA A 46 -26.08 12.06 -9.75
CA ALA A 46 -27.00 11.51 -8.76
C ALA A 46 -26.60 10.09 -8.30
N LEU A 47 -26.11 9.25 -9.23
CA LEU A 47 -25.56 7.93 -8.89
C LEU A 47 -24.26 8.03 -8.09
N ALA A 48 -23.39 8.97 -8.43
CA ALA A 48 -22.11 9.22 -7.77
C ALA A 48 -22.26 9.61 -6.29
N ALA A 49 -23.42 10.15 -5.90
CA ALA A 49 -23.75 10.43 -4.51
C ALA A 49 -24.12 9.17 -3.69
N GLN A 50 -24.37 8.03 -4.34
CA GLN A 50 -24.73 6.79 -3.66
C GLN A 50 -23.47 6.04 -3.18
N PRO A 51 -23.58 5.26 -2.08
CA PRO A 51 -22.50 4.38 -1.65
C PRO A 51 -22.10 3.40 -2.76
N ARG A 52 -20.81 3.01 -2.78
CA ARG A 52 -20.27 1.99 -3.70
C ARG A 52 -20.37 2.32 -5.19
N PHE A 53 -20.31 3.60 -5.55
CA PHE A 53 -20.25 4.04 -6.95
C PHE A 53 -19.07 3.45 -7.73
N ASP A 54 -17.94 3.26 -7.07
CA ASP A 54 -16.75 2.57 -7.58
C ASP A 54 -17.03 1.11 -7.96
N TYR A 55 -17.86 0.41 -7.19
CA TYR A 55 -18.23 -0.98 -7.51
C TYR A 55 -19.14 -1.04 -8.72
N PHE A 56 -20.07 -0.09 -8.84
CA PHE A 56 -20.88 0.05 -10.04
C PHE A 56 -19.99 0.33 -11.27
N CYS A 57 -19.01 1.23 -11.15
CA CYS A 57 -18.07 1.54 -12.23
C CYS A 57 -17.19 0.33 -12.59
N TRP A 58 -16.78 -0.48 -11.61
CA TRP A 58 -16.06 -1.74 -11.84
C TRP A 58 -16.89 -2.72 -12.69
N ASP A 59 -18.14 -2.96 -12.29
CA ASP A 59 -19.02 -3.88 -13.03
C ASP A 59 -19.37 -3.32 -14.43
N LEU A 60 -19.53 -1.99 -14.54
CA LEU A 60 -19.72 -1.31 -15.84
C LEU A 60 -18.49 -1.43 -16.74
N TYR A 61 -17.28 -1.26 -16.20
CA TYR A 61 -16.02 -1.37 -16.94
C TYR A 61 -15.87 -2.74 -17.61
N ALA A 62 -16.19 -3.83 -16.88
CA ALA A 62 -16.17 -5.18 -17.43
C ALA A 62 -17.17 -5.32 -18.61
N ARG A 63 -18.41 -4.84 -18.43
CA ARG A 63 -19.44 -4.89 -19.49
C ARG A 63 -19.08 -4.07 -20.72
N VAL A 64 -18.50 -2.87 -20.55
CA VAL A 64 -18.03 -2.06 -21.68
C VAL A 64 -16.93 -2.76 -22.44
N THR A 65 -15.95 -3.32 -21.72
CA THR A 65 -14.84 -4.02 -22.34
C THR A 65 -15.32 -5.20 -23.17
N GLN A 66 -16.23 -6.01 -22.63
CA GLN A 66 -16.84 -7.12 -23.35
C GLN A 66 -17.61 -6.65 -24.59
N SER A 67 -18.25 -5.48 -24.53
CA SER A 67 -18.98 -4.92 -25.67
C SER A 67 -18.06 -4.53 -26.84
N PHE A 68 -16.79 -4.24 -26.60
CA PHE A 68 -15.82 -3.98 -27.68
C PHE A 68 -15.47 -5.25 -28.47
N GLU A 69 -15.52 -6.41 -27.82
CA GLU A 69 -15.29 -7.70 -28.49
C GLU A 69 -16.46 -8.05 -29.42
N THR A 70 -17.69 -7.72 -29.00
CA THR A 70 -18.90 -7.97 -29.79
C THR A 70 -19.18 -6.92 -30.85
N GLU A 71 -18.77 -5.67 -30.63
CA GLU A 71 -18.98 -4.54 -31.54
C GLU A 71 -17.70 -3.70 -31.72
N PRO A 72 -16.74 -4.14 -32.56
CA PRO A 72 -15.46 -3.45 -32.73
C PRO A 72 -15.57 -2.00 -33.22
N ALA A 73 -16.66 -1.63 -33.88
CA ALA A 73 -16.93 -0.25 -34.30
C ALA A 73 -16.95 0.74 -33.12
N ARG A 74 -17.24 0.27 -31.90
CA ARG A 74 -17.21 1.09 -30.68
C ARG A 74 -15.80 1.49 -30.24
N LEU A 75 -14.75 0.85 -30.76
CA LEU A 75 -13.37 1.25 -30.49
C LEU A 75 -13.06 2.66 -31.02
N ALA A 76 -13.71 3.08 -32.11
CA ALA A 76 -13.58 4.45 -32.62
C ALA A 76 -14.10 5.47 -31.60
N LEU A 77 -15.25 5.20 -30.97
CA LEU A 77 -15.84 6.05 -29.94
C LEU A 77 -14.91 6.25 -28.75
N ARG A 78 -14.10 5.25 -28.41
CA ARG A 78 -13.11 5.35 -27.34
C ARG A 78 -12.02 6.36 -27.65
N GLY A 79 -11.54 6.40 -28.90
CA GLY A 79 -10.56 7.39 -29.33
C GLY A 79 -11.10 8.80 -29.24
N ASP A 80 -12.32 9.03 -29.72
CA ASP A 80 -12.99 10.34 -29.67
C ASP A 80 -13.26 10.78 -28.22
N THR A 81 -13.68 9.83 -27.37
CA THR A 81 -13.92 10.06 -25.94
C THR A 81 -12.63 10.43 -25.22
N LEU A 82 -11.54 9.70 -25.45
CA LEU A 82 -10.23 9.98 -24.86
C LEU A 82 -9.77 11.39 -25.23
N LYS A 83 -9.87 11.75 -26.51
CA LYS A 83 -9.52 13.08 -26.99
C LYS A 83 -10.35 14.18 -26.31
N ALA A 84 -11.67 13.99 -26.20
CA ALA A 84 -12.53 14.96 -25.53
C ALA A 84 -12.18 15.14 -24.05
N ILE A 85 -11.76 14.07 -23.37
CA ILE A 85 -11.30 14.12 -21.97
C ILE A 85 -9.97 14.85 -21.86
N GLU A 86 -8.99 14.57 -22.72
CA GLU A 86 -7.69 15.25 -22.74
C GLU A 86 -7.81 16.75 -23.08
N GLU A 87 -8.74 17.13 -23.95
CA GLU A 87 -9.03 18.54 -24.29
C GLU A 87 -9.83 19.26 -23.19
N GLY A 88 -10.42 18.52 -22.25
CA GLY A 88 -11.09 19.07 -21.07
C GLY A 88 -12.41 19.79 -21.34
N HIS A 89 -13.06 19.59 -22.51
CA HIS A 89 -14.28 20.30 -22.88
C HIS A 89 -15.44 19.41 -23.33
N GLY A 90 -16.65 19.85 -23.01
CA GLY A 90 -17.91 19.20 -23.40
C GLY A 90 -18.43 18.19 -22.39
N ALA A 91 -19.59 17.59 -22.72
CA ALA A 91 -20.33 16.72 -21.81
C ALA A 91 -19.57 15.45 -21.41
N VAL A 92 -18.70 14.95 -22.30
CA VAL A 92 -17.88 13.76 -22.05
C VAL A 92 -16.79 14.07 -21.02
N ALA A 93 -16.11 15.21 -21.15
CA ALA A 93 -15.11 15.65 -20.17
C ALA A 93 -15.74 15.91 -18.80
N GLU A 94 -16.91 16.56 -18.75
CA GLU A 94 -17.67 16.75 -17.51
C GLU A 94 -18.00 15.41 -16.85
N LEU A 95 -18.47 14.44 -17.64
CA LEU A 95 -18.80 13.10 -17.17
C LEU A 95 -17.56 12.37 -16.61
N ALA A 96 -16.44 12.42 -17.32
CA ALA A 96 -15.17 11.82 -16.89
C ALA A 96 -14.65 12.43 -15.59
N GLU A 97 -14.78 13.75 -15.40
CA GLU A 97 -14.40 14.43 -14.17
C GLU A 97 -15.27 14.00 -12.99
N ILE A 98 -16.59 13.87 -13.18
CA ILE A 98 -17.50 13.34 -12.15
C ILE A 98 -17.09 11.92 -11.74
N ILE A 99 -16.87 11.05 -12.73
CA ILE A 99 -16.54 9.63 -12.51
C ILE A 99 -15.21 9.51 -11.76
N SER A 100 -14.14 10.09 -12.30
CA SER A 100 -12.78 9.98 -11.75
C SER A 100 -12.70 10.58 -10.34
N THR A 101 -13.23 11.78 -10.12
CA THR A 101 -13.21 12.44 -8.80
C THR A 101 -14.00 11.64 -7.76
N THR A 102 -15.15 11.09 -8.13
CA THR A 102 -15.97 10.28 -7.20
C THR A 102 -15.27 8.97 -6.85
N ILE A 103 -14.68 8.30 -7.83
CA ILE A 103 -13.92 7.06 -7.61
C ILE A 103 -12.75 7.32 -6.66
N VAL A 104 -12.01 8.42 -6.83
CA VAL A 104 -10.93 8.79 -5.91
C VAL A 104 -11.45 8.95 -4.47
N ARG A 105 -12.61 9.60 -4.27
CA ARG A 105 -13.23 9.70 -2.94
C ARG A 105 -13.63 8.34 -2.37
N CYS A 106 -14.14 7.42 -3.21
CA CYS A 106 -14.41 6.04 -2.78
C CYS A 106 -13.12 5.34 -2.34
N HIS A 107 -12.07 5.41 -3.15
CA HIS A 107 -10.79 4.79 -2.85
C HIS A 107 -10.17 5.35 -1.57
N LEU A 108 -10.23 6.66 -1.33
CA LEU A 108 -9.75 7.25 -0.08
C LEU A 108 -10.46 6.65 1.14
N ARG A 109 -11.79 6.49 1.10
CA ARG A 109 -12.54 5.84 2.20
C ARG A 109 -12.12 4.38 2.41
N THR A 110 -11.84 3.66 1.34
CA THR A 110 -11.30 2.30 1.43
C THR A 110 -9.92 2.30 2.06
N MET A 111 -9.02 3.19 1.63
CA MET A 111 -7.66 3.29 2.15
C MET A 111 -7.63 3.72 3.62
N GLU A 112 -8.54 4.61 4.05
CA GLU A 112 -8.74 4.98 5.46
C GLU A 112 -9.08 3.76 6.32
N ARG A 113 -10.02 2.91 5.88
CA ARG A 113 -10.35 1.65 6.57
C ARG A 113 -9.14 0.72 6.68
N LEU A 114 -8.21 0.79 5.72
CA LEU A 114 -6.96 0.01 5.74
C LEU A 114 -5.83 0.68 6.53
N GLY A 115 -6.05 1.87 7.12
CA GLY A 115 -5.03 2.64 7.84
C GLY A 115 -3.96 3.26 6.92
N ILE A 116 -4.35 3.61 5.69
CA ILE A 116 -3.50 4.20 4.65
C ILE A 116 -3.93 5.65 4.40
N GLU A 117 -2.96 6.56 4.50
CA GLU A 117 -3.15 7.99 4.29
C GLU A 117 -2.21 8.48 3.17
N TYR A 118 -2.61 9.58 2.52
CA TYR A 118 -1.89 10.24 1.43
C TYR A 118 -1.76 11.72 1.74
N ASP A 119 -0.66 12.34 1.32
CA ASP A 119 -0.42 13.77 1.42
C ASP A 119 -0.93 14.52 0.18
N LEU A 120 -0.76 13.91 -1.02
CA LEU A 120 -1.04 14.56 -2.30
C LEU A 120 -1.63 13.59 -3.34
N LEU A 121 -2.54 14.11 -4.16
CA LEU A 121 -3.16 13.45 -5.31
C LEU A 121 -2.82 14.19 -6.61
N PRO A 122 -1.70 13.85 -7.29
CA PRO A 122 -1.35 14.44 -8.59
C PRO A 122 -2.22 13.86 -9.68
N ARG A 123 -2.87 14.70 -10.49
CA ARG A 123 -3.66 14.23 -11.64
C ARG A 123 -2.97 14.47 -12.97
N GLU A 124 -3.17 13.52 -13.87
CA GLU A 124 -2.64 13.55 -15.23
C GLU A 124 -3.16 14.76 -16.01
N SER A 125 -4.43 15.15 -15.84
CA SER A 125 -4.98 16.35 -16.47
C SER A 125 -4.18 17.62 -16.18
N GLU A 126 -3.67 17.78 -14.95
CA GLU A 126 -2.87 18.95 -14.61
C GLU A 126 -1.48 18.92 -15.25
N ILE A 127 -0.87 17.74 -15.33
CA ILE A 127 0.42 17.57 -16.02
C ILE A 127 0.30 18.01 -17.49
N LEU A 128 -0.83 17.65 -18.14
CA LEU A 128 -1.15 18.05 -19.51
C LEU A 128 -1.41 19.56 -19.62
N HIS A 129 -2.30 20.11 -18.80
CA HIS A 129 -2.69 21.52 -18.87
C HIS A 129 -1.55 22.48 -18.51
N LEU A 130 -0.73 22.13 -17.52
CA LEU A 130 0.45 22.91 -17.14
C LEU A 130 1.64 22.70 -18.08
N LYS A 131 1.51 21.80 -19.06
CA LYS A 131 2.53 21.52 -20.08
C LYS A 131 3.87 21.12 -19.49
N PHE A 132 3.83 20.29 -18.44
CA PHE A 132 5.05 19.75 -17.80
C PHE A 132 5.96 19.06 -18.83
N TRP A 133 5.34 18.37 -19.78
CA TRP A 133 6.05 17.75 -20.88
C TRP A 133 6.82 18.76 -21.74
N ASP A 134 6.26 19.93 -22.05
CA ASP A 134 6.92 20.90 -22.92
C ASP A 134 8.24 21.36 -22.31
N ASP A 135 8.26 21.64 -21.00
CA ASP A 135 9.49 22.02 -20.29
C ASP A 135 10.49 20.87 -20.22
N ALA A 136 10.03 19.65 -19.88
CA ALA A 136 10.89 18.47 -19.86
C ALA A 136 11.51 18.19 -21.25
N PHE A 137 10.73 18.35 -22.31
CA PHE A 137 11.17 18.19 -23.69
C PHE A 137 12.21 19.22 -24.09
N GLN A 138 12.03 20.50 -23.72
CA GLN A 138 13.06 21.51 -23.97
C GLN A 138 14.34 21.18 -23.21
N GLN A 139 14.25 20.80 -21.94
CA GLN A 139 15.44 20.38 -21.18
C GLN A 139 16.16 19.19 -21.83
N LEU A 140 15.40 18.17 -22.27
CA LEU A 140 15.95 16.99 -22.96
C LEU A 140 16.65 17.37 -24.26
N LYS A 141 16.10 18.31 -25.04
CA LYS A 141 16.70 18.78 -26.28
C LYS A 141 17.96 19.62 -26.06
N GLU A 142 17.86 20.61 -25.19
CA GLU A 142 18.96 21.56 -24.93
C GLU A 142 20.20 20.87 -24.37
N ARG A 143 19.99 19.81 -23.58
CA ARG A 143 21.07 19.01 -22.99
C ARG A 143 21.54 17.86 -23.88
N GLY A 144 20.95 17.70 -25.07
CA GLY A 144 21.30 16.65 -26.02
C GLY A 144 20.91 15.23 -25.58
N ALA A 145 20.01 15.09 -24.59
CA ALA A 145 19.53 13.82 -24.09
C ALA A 145 18.66 13.06 -25.13
N ILE A 146 18.00 13.80 -26.01
CA ILE A 146 17.21 13.25 -27.12
C ILE A 146 17.66 13.82 -28.46
N ARG A 147 17.51 13.02 -29.52
CA ARG A 147 17.80 13.41 -30.91
C ARG A 147 16.61 13.14 -31.81
N LEU A 148 16.44 13.97 -32.85
CA LEU A 148 15.49 13.69 -33.92
C LEU A 148 16.11 12.66 -34.88
N ALA A 149 15.51 11.48 -35.00
CA ALA A 149 15.95 10.48 -35.96
C ALA A 149 15.60 10.94 -37.39
N THR A 150 16.61 11.06 -38.25
CA THR A 150 16.47 11.57 -39.63
C THR A 150 16.35 10.47 -40.68
N SER A 151 16.66 9.23 -40.32
CA SER A 151 16.68 8.06 -41.19
C SER A 151 16.37 6.80 -40.39
N GLY A 152 16.22 5.66 -41.06
CA GLY A 152 15.96 4.37 -40.40
C GLY A 152 14.49 4.17 -40.01
N LYS A 153 14.24 3.13 -39.20
CA LYS A 153 12.89 2.71 -38.79
C LYS A 153 12.18 3.74 -37.91
N ASN A 154 12.96 4.60 -37.25
CA ASN A 154 12.47 5.63 -36.33
C ASN A 154 12.44 7.03 -36.97
N ALA A 155 12.65 7.17 -38.29
CA ALA A 155 12.69 8.47 -38.96
C ALA A 155 11.48 9.36 -38.61
N GLY A 156 11.75 10.62 -38.26
CA GLY A 156 10.78 11.61 -37.81
C GLY A 156 10.43 11.53 -36.32
N CYS A 157 10.91 10.53 -35.57
CA CYS A 157 10.67 10.42 -34.13
C CYS A 157 11.79 11.08 -33.31
N TRP A 158 11.46 11.60 -32.14
CA TRP A 158 12.46 11.95 -31.12
C TRP A 158 12.80 10.72 -30.30
N VAL A 159 14.08 10.36 -30.28
CA VAL A 159 14.59 9.17 -29.60
C VAL A 159 15.59 9.54 -28.52
N MET A 160 15.52 8.84 -27.39
CA MET A 160 16.50 8.87 -26.32
C MET A 160 17.39 7.64 -26.44
N GLN A 161 18.70 7.82 -26.39
CA GLN A 161 19.61 6.68 -26.35
C GLN A 161 19.59 6.06 -24.95
N MET A 162 19.40 4.76 -24.88
CA MET A 162 19.52 4.03 -23.62
C MET A 162 21.01 3.69 -23.46
N SER A 163 21.71 4.34 -22.54
CA SER A 163 23.05 3.90 -22.15
C SER A 163 22.97 2.51 -21.51
N ASP A 164 23.94 1.63 -21.76
CA ASP A 164 24.08 0.23 -21.28
C ASP A 164 23.92 0.04 -19.75
N ALA A 165 22.73 0.29 -19.22
CA ALA A 165 22.47 0.17 -17.80
C ALA A 165 22.26 -1.29 -17.37
N GLU A 166 22.06 -2.24 -18.31
CA GLU A 166 22.01 -3.67 -18.02
C GLU A 166 22.50 -4.52 -19.21
N GLY A 167 23.83 -4.72 -19.34
CA GLY A 167 24.43 -5.93 -19.94
C GLY A 167 24.02 -6.36 -21.36
N GLY A 168 23.36 -5.51 -22.15
CA GLY A 168 23.06 -5.76 -23.55
C GLY A 168 24.35 -5.76 -24.37
N THR A 169 24.59 -6.81 -25.14
CA THR A 169 25.61 -6.79 -26.19
C THR A 169 25.32 -5.63 -27.13
N GLN A 170 26.20 -4.62 -27.17
CA GLN A 170 26.21 -3.62 -28.23
C GLN A 170 26.26 -4.36 -29.57
N ASN A 171 25.14 -4.35 -30.30
CA ASN A 171 25.18 -4.74 -31.70
C ASN A 171 25.78 -3.56 -32.45
N GLU A 172 27.10 -3.60 -32.66
CA GLU A 172 27.83 -2.68 -33.54
C GLU A 172 27.21 -2.73 -34.95
N GLY A 173 26.24 -1.84 -35.23
CA GLY A 173 25.64 -1.71 -36.56
C GLY A 173 24.20 -1.18 -36.65
N ASP A 174 23.41 -1.15 -35.57
CA ASP A 174 22.04 -0.58 -35.60
C ASP A 174 21.86 0.49 -34.51
N GLU A 175 22.20 1.76 -34.81
CA GLU A 175 22.00 2.91 -33.91
C GLU A 175 20.54 3.11 -33.46
N ASP A 176 19.57 2.46 -34.14
CA ASP A 176 18.16 2.51 -33.79
C ASP A 176 17.71 1.34 -32.90
N ALA A 177 18.54 0.32 -32.67
CA ALA A 177 18.18 -0.86 -31.86
C ALA A 177 18.03 -0.53 -30.36
N ASP A 178 18.90 0.33 -29.83
CA ASP A 178 18.97 0.64 -28.40
C ASP A 178 18.36 2.02 -28.05
N SER A 179 17.59 2.59 -28.98
CA SER A 179 16.96 3.90 -28.83
C SER A 179 15.48 3.78 -28.45
N LYS A 180 15.04 4.57 -27.47
CA LYS A 180 13.65 4.65 -27.05
C LYS A 180 12.96 5.85 -27.70
N ILE A 181 11.89 5.61 -28.43
CA ILE A 181 11.00 6.67 -28.94
C ILE A 181 10.32 7.38 -27.76
N ILE A 182 10.57 8.67 -27.64
CA ILE A 182 9.93 9.55 -26.66
C ILE A 182 8.77 10.31 -27.30
N VAL A 183 8.95 10.80 -28.53
CA VAL A 183 7.91 11.45 -29.34
C VAL A 183 7.84 10.76 -30.70
N ARG A 184 6.64 10.38 -31.10
CA ARG A 184 6.38 9.76 -32.41
C ARG A 184 6.46 10.79 -33.55
N SER A 185 6.57 10.31 -34.78
CA SER A 185 6.63 11.15 -35.98
C SER A 185 5.41 12.03 -36.22
N ASN A 186 4.26 11.66 -35.66
CA ASN A 186 3.04 12.46 -35.68
C ASN A 186 2.97 13.51 -34.54
N GLY A 187 4.04 13.67 -33.75
CA GLY A 187 4.11 14.59 -32.61
C GLY A 187 3.51 14.05 -31.31
N THR A 188 2.93 12.84 -31.31
CA THR A 188 2.36 12.25 -30.08
C THR A 188 3.46 11.85 -29.10
N VAL A 189 3.34 12.35 -27.87
CA VAL A 189 4.21 12.00 -26.75
C VAL A 189 3.87 10.61 -26.25
N THR A 190 4.89 9.78 -26.04
CA THR A 190 4.72 8.47 -25.40
C THR A 190 4.56 8.61 -23.89
N TYR A 191 3.93 7.64 -23.23
CA TYR A 191 3.74 7.65 -21.76
C TYR A 191 5.04 7.92 -20.98
N VAL A 192 6.15 7.36 -21.44
CA VAL A 192 7.48 7.55 -20.82
C VAL A 192 7.89 9.03 -20.76
N GLY A 193 7.59 9.82 -21.81
CA GLY A 193 7.92 11.25 -21.80
C GLY A 193 7.25 11.98 -20.63
N LYS A 194 5.98 11.64 -20.36
CA LYS A 194 5.21 12.20 -19.26
C LYS A 194 5.77 11.76 -17.90
N ASP A 195 6.14 10.48 -17.78
CA ASP A 195 6.76 9.96 -16.55
C ASP A 195 8.09 10.64 -16.23
N ILE A 196 8.92 10.94 -17.24
CA ILE A 196 10.16 11.72 -17.06
C ILE A 196 9.83 13.12 -16.53
N ALA A 197 8.85 13.81 -17.12
CA ALA A 197 8.46 15.15 -16.68
C ALA A 197 7.97 15.15 -15.23
N TYR A 198 7.15 14.17 -14.86
CA TYR A 198 6.66 14.03 -13.51
C TYR A 198 7.77 13.67 -12.51
N GLN A 199 8.72 12.81 -12.92
CA GLN A 199 9.87 12.46 -12.09
C GLN A 199 10.80 13.67 -11.87
N LEU A 200 11.01 14.52 -12.90
CA LEU A 200 11.73 15.80 -12.75
C LEU A 200 11.03 16.72 -11.75
N TRP A 201 9.69 16.81 -11.81
CA TRP A 201 8.93 17.59 -10.83
C TRP A 201 9.10 17.04 -9.41
N LYS A 202 9.02 15.71 -9.20
CA LYS A 202 9.21 15.11 -7.87
C LYS A 202 10.55 15.50 -7.24
N PHE A 203 11.61 15.67 -8.04
CA PHE A 203 12.93 16.11 -7.58
C PHE A 203 13.11 17.64 -7.57
N GLY A 204 12.12 18.42 -8.00
CA GLY A 204 12.22 19.87 -8.11
C GLY A 204 13.11 20.36 -9.26
N LEU A 205 13.29 19.53 -10.30
CA LEU A 205 14.17 19.79 -11.44
C LEU A 205 13.44 20.31 -12.69
N LEU A 206 12.11 20.25 -12.69
CA LEU A 206 11.32 20.65 -13.85
C LEU A 206 11.33 22.18 -14.10
N GLY A 207 11.47 22.98 -13.03
CA GLY A 207 11.35 24.44 -13.10
C GLY A 207 9.90 24.94 -13.17
N ARG A 208 8.92 24.03 -13.09
CA ARG A 208 7.49 24.30 -12.98
C ARG A 208 6.92 23.49 -11.82
N ASP A 209 5.86 24.02 -11.21
CA ASP A 209 5.13 23.39 -10.11
C ASP A 209 3.63 23.33 -10.42
N PHE A 210 2.90 22.50 -9.68
CA PHE A 210 1.45 22.51 -9.65
C PHE A 210 0.92 23.65 -8.77
N HIS A 211 -0.36 23.94 -8.94
CA HIS A 211 -1.16 24.58 -7.90
C HIS A 211 -1.89 23.49 -7.09
N TYR A 212 -2.40 23.85 -5.90
CA TYR A 212 -2.96 22.86 -4.98
C TYR A 212 -4.26 23.34 -4.35
N SER A 213 -5.18 22.41 -4.09
CA SER A 213 -6.37 22.66 -3.28
C SER A 213 -6.61 21.51 -2.31
N ARG A 214 -7.29 21.79 -1.19
CA ARG A 214 -7.67 20.75 -0.24
C ARG A 214 -8.73 19.85 -0.86
N PHE A 215 -8.51 18.54 -0.80
CA PHE A 215 -9.43 17.58 -1.37
C PHE A 215 -10.19 16.78 -0.32
N HIS A 216 -9.47 16.34 0.71
CA HIS A 216 -9.98 15.44 1.74
C HIS A 216 -9.26 15.70 3.07
N THR A 217 -9.90 15.38 4.18
CA THR A 217 -9.27 15.41 5.50
C THR A 217 -9.53 14.07 6.18
N HIS A 218 -8.46 13.33 6.46
CA HIS A 218 -8.53 12.06 7.16
C HIS A 218 -9.05 12.25 8.58
N PRO A 219 -9.62 11.21 9.23
CA PRO A 219 -10.03 11.25 10.63
C PRO A 219 -8.91 11.68 11.60
N SER A 220 -7.64 11.49 11.23
CA SER A 220 -6.47 11.96 11.97
C SER A 220 -6.31 13.49 11.98
N GLY A 221 -7.09 14.20 11.17
CA GLY A 221 -6.93 15.63 10.89
C GLY A 221 -5.92 15.92 9.77
N HIS A 222 -5.30 14.89 9.19
CA HIS A 222 -4.35 15.06 8.09
C HIS A 222 -5.07 15.45 6.80
N THR A 223 -4.64 16.56 6.19
CA THR A 223 -5.23 17.08 4.94
C THR A 223 -4.55 16.45 3.72
N VAL A 224 -5.37 15.92 2.81
CA VAL A 224 -4.97 15.46 1.48
C VAL A 224 -5.15 16.60 0.49
N TRP A 225 -4.09 16.92 -0.24
CA TRP A 225 -4.09 17.92 -1.30
C TRP A 225 -4.32 17.27 -2.67
N ILE A 226 -4.87 18.01 -3.62
CA ILE A 226 -5.00 17.61 -5.02
C ILE A 226 -4.42 18.70 -5.92
N THR A 227 -3.82 18.30 -7.04
CA THR A 227 -3.24 19.25 -8.00
C THR A 227 -4.30 20.05 -8.75
N ARG A 228 -3.91 21.26 -9.15
CA ARG A 228 -4.67 22.22 -9.94
C ARG A 228 -3.77 22.78 -11.04
N ALA A 229 -4.35 23.04 -12.21
CA ALA A 229 -3.67 23.69 -13.33
C ALA A 229 -3.85 25.22 -13.30
N ASP A 230 -4.87 25.67 -12.58
CA ASP A 230 -5.27 27.06 -12.37
C ASP A 230 -5.01 27.47 -10.91
N ASP A 231 -5.70 28.49 -10.42
CA ASP A 231 -5.50 29.03 -9.07
C ASP A 231 -5.53 27.95 -7.97
N GLY A 232 -4.58 28.04 -7.05
CA GLY A 232 -4.48 27.19 -5.86
C GLY A 232 -4.74 27.95 -4.56
N GLU A 233 -4.86 27.21 -3.47
CA GLU A 233 -4.94 27.78 -2.12
C GLU A 233 -3.54 28.24 -1.66
N ALA A 234 -3.45 29.50 -1.19
CA ALA A 234 -2.18 30.15 -0.87
C ALA A 234 -1.42 29.53 0.33
N ASP A 235 -2.11 28.76 1.17
CA ASP A 235 -1.55 28.09 2.34
C ASP A 235 -1.22 26.61 2.10
N ALA A 236 -1.19 26.18 0.83
CA ALA A 236 -0.71 24.85 0.46
C ALA A 236 0.75 24.63 0.93
N PRO A 237 1.07 23.44 1.46
CA PRO A 237 2.43 23.12 1.87
C PRO A 237 3.35 23.02 0.63
N PRO A 238 4.67 23.22 0.79
CA PRO A 238 5.61 22.89 -0.27
C PRO A 238 5.63 21.38 -0.48
N LEU A 239 5.23 20.95 -1.68
CA LEU A 239 5.13 19.56 -2.12
C LEU A 239 6.19 19.25 -3.19
N GLY A 240 6.60 17.99 -3.30
CA GLY A 240 7.70 17.60 -4.18
C GLY A 240 9.08 17.91 -3.58
N HIS A 241 10.07 18.22 -4.43
CA HIS A 241 11.47 18.47 -4.03
C HIS A 241 12.10 17.33 -3.19
N ALA A 242 11.77 16.09 -3.52
CA ALA A 242 12.21 14.92 -2.79
C ALA A 242 13.72 14.72 -2.90
N ALA A 243 14.37 14.33 -1.79
CA ALA A 243 15.76 13.88 -1.82
C ALA A 243 15.91 12.46 -2.38
N GLN A 244 14.85 11.65 -2.28
CA GLN A 244 14.76 10.27 -2.72
C GLN A 244 13.30 9.94 -3.08
N VAL A 245 13.09 9.21 -4.16
CA VAL A 245 11.76 8.82 -4.64
C VAL A 245 11.65 7.29 -4.65
N TYR A 246 10.54 6.77 -4.16
CA TYR A 246 10.19 5.35 -4.23
C TYR A 246 8.90 5.22 -5.03
N ASN A 247 8.98 4.66 -6.24
CA ASN A 247 7.84 4.38 -7.08
C ASN A 247 7.36 2.95 -6.80
N VAL A 248 6.28 2.80 -6.02
CA VAL A 248 5.68 1.50 -5.70
C VAL A 248 4.83 1.02 -6.86
N ILE A 249 5.43 0.25 -7.77
CA ILE A 249 4.82 -0.13 -9.05
C ILE A 249 5.13 -1.59 -9.36
N ASP A 250 4.19 -2.29 -9.97
CA ASP A 250 4.33 -3.68 -10.43
C ASP A 250 5.64 -3.95 -11.20
N SER A 251 6.26 -5.10 -10.96
CA SER A 251 7.52 -5.53 -11.57
C SER A 251 7.49 -5.55 -13.11
N ARG A 252 6.31 -5.77 -13.72
CA ARG A 252 6.11 -5.75 -15.17
C ARG A 252 6.39 -4.37 -15.79
N GLN A 253 6.46 -3.31 -14.98
CA GLN A 253 6.80 -1.96 -15.43
C GLN A 253 8.29 -1.60 -15.26
N ALA A 254 9.15 -2.55 -14.88
CA ALA A 254 10.59 -2.30 -14.67
C ALA A 254 11.25 -1.60 -15.86
N TYR A 255 10.96 -2.03 -17.09
CA TYR A 255 11.51 -1.39 -18.28
C TYR A 255 11.12 0.10 -18.38
N LEU A 256 9.86 0.46 -18.13
CA LEU A 256 9.43 1.85 -18.20
C LEU A 256 10.09 2.70 -17.10
N GLN A 257 10.23 2.15 -15.90
CA GLN A 257 10.95 2.82 -14.80
C GLN A 257 12.44 3.01 -15.13
N ASN A 258 13.09 2.02 -15.76
CA ASN A 258 14.48 2.13 -16.20
C ASN A 258 14.65 3.23 -17.26
N VAL A 259 13.67 3.41 -18.15
CA VAL A 259 13.70 4.53 -19.10
C VAL A 259 13.57 5.89 -18.40
N VAL A 260 12.75 6.01 -17.36
CA VAL A 260 12.66 7.24 -16.56
C VAL A 260 13.99 7.57 -15.89
N VAL A 261 14.64 6.58 -15.27
CA VAL A 261 15.98 6.72 -14.67
C VAL A 261 17.03 7.09 -15.72
N ALA A 262 17.00 6.46 -16.88
CA ALA A 262 17.86 6.80 -18.01
C ALA A 262 17.63 8.25 -18.47
N GLY A 263 16.38 8.73 -18.47
CA GLY A 263 16.05 10.13 -18.77
C GLY A 263 16.69 11.11 -17.80
N LEU A 264 16.68 10.81 -16.49
CA LEU A 264 17.39 11.62 -15.49
C LEU A 264 18.90 11.65 -15.73
N ARG A 265 19.51 10.49 -16.02
CA ARG A 265 20.95 10.39 -16.33
C ARG A 265 21.32 11.15 -17.60
N ALA A 266 20.52 11.01 -18.65
CA ALA A 266 20.73 11.71 -19.92
C ALA A 266 20.65 13.24 -19.77
N LEU A 267 19.90 13.74 -18.78
CA LEU A 267 19.85 15.17 -18.43
C LEU A 267 21.02 15.63 -17.53
N GLY A 268 21.88 14.71 -17.09
CA GLY A 268 23.00 14.97 -16.18
C GLY A 268 22.61 14.97 -14.69
N PHE A 269 21.50 14.34 -14.33
CA PHE A 269 21.00 14.25 -12.94
C PHE A 269 21.29 12.87 -12.32
N ASP A 270 22.54 12.41 -12.40
CA ASP A 270 22.95 11.07 -11.93
C ASP A 270 22.60 10.83 -10.47
N SER A 271 22.79 11.83 -9.60
CA SER A 271 22.51 11.69 -8.17
C SER A 271 21.03 11.47 -7.86
N GLN A 272 20.13 12.03 -8.67
CA GLN A 272 18.69 11.86 -8.56
C GLN A 272 18.24 10.56 -9.23
N ALA A 273 18.89 10.18 -10.34
CA ALA A 273 18.69 8.89 -10.97
C ALA A 273 18.99 7.74 -10.00
N ASP A 274 20.11 7.79 -9.28
CA ASP A 274 20.49 6.80 -8.27
C ASP A 274 19.55 6.78 -7.04
N ARG A 275 18.78 7.84 -6.86
CA ARG A 275 17.79 7.99 -5.76
C ARG A 275 16.34 7.85 -6.25
N SER A 276 16.13 7.47 -7.50
CA SER A 276 14.84 7.17 -8.10
C SER A 276 14.63 5.65 -8.10
N MET A 277 14.04 5.14 -7.02
CA MET A 277 13.92 3.71 -6.78
C MET A 277 12.62 3.16 -7.36
N HIS A 278 12.72 2.13 -8.21
CA HIS A 278 11.57 1.27 -8.51
C HIS A 278 11.34 0.33 -7.32
N PHE A 279 10.39 0.69 -6.46
CA PHE A 279 9.95 -0.16 -5.37
C PHE A 279 8.99 -1.22 -5.94
N SER A 280 9.56 -2.17 -6.68
CA SER A 280 8.82 -3.19 -7.42
C SER A 280 8.04 -4.14 -6.52
N TYR A 281 6.93 -4.68 -7.01
CA TYR A 281 6.23 -5.80 -6.37
C TYR A 281 5.64 -6.75 -7.43
N GLU A 282 5.50 -8.03 -7.08
CA GLU A 282 4.79 -9.03 -7.86
C GLU A 282 3.30 -9.04 -7.58
N ILE A 283 2.52 -9.53 -8.54
CA ILE A 283 1.05 -9.47 -8.46
C ILE A 283 0.48 -10.25 -7.27
N VAL A 284 -0.70 -9.80 -6.84
CA VAL A 284 -1.60 -10.58 -6.00
C VAL A 284 -2.60 -11.29 -6.90
N ALA A 285 -2.63 -12.60 -6.81
CA ALA A 285 -3.57 -13.50 -7.47
C ALA A 285 -4.48 -14.16 -6.41
N LEU A 286 -5.47 -14.93 -6.84
CA LEU A 286 -6.31 -15.72 -5.94
C LEU A 286 -5.95 -17.20 -6.03
N THR A 287 -6.11 -17.94 -4.93
CA THR A 287 -6.14 -19.40 -5.03
C THR A 287 -7.38 -19.83 -5.82
N PRO A 288 -7.36 -20.98 -6.55
CA PRO A 288 -8.55 -21.50 -7.20
C PRO A 288 -9.72 -21.76 -6.23
N ARG A 289 -9.41 -22.12 -4.97
CA ARG A 289 -10.40 -22.27 -3.89
C ARG A 289 -11.09 -20.93 -3.62
N CYS A 290 -10.31 -19.90 -3.32
CA CYS A 290 -10.82 -18.56 -3.02
C CYS A 290 -11.66 -18.01 -4.18
N ALA A 291 -11.18 -18.15 -5.42
CA ALA A 291 -11.93 -17.67 -6.58
C ALA A 291 -13.29 -18.39 -6.73
N LYS A 292 -13.36 -19.70 -6.52
CA LYS A 292 -14.63 -20.45 -6.55
C LYS A 292 -15.58 -20.03 -5.41
N GLU A 293 -15.06 -19.83 -4.21
CA GLU A 293 -15.85 -19.40 -3.04
C GLU A 293 -16.43 -17.98 -3.24
N MET A 294 -15.73 -17.13 -3.98
CA MET A 294 -16.22 -15.83 -4.43
C MET A 294 -17.24 -15.91 -5.59
N GLY A 295 -17.58 -17.12 -6.06
CA GLY A 295 -18.57 -17.33 -7.11
C GLY A 295 -18.02 -17.19 -8.54
N TYR A 296 -16.69 -17.19 -8.72
CA TYR A 296 -16.11 -17.13 -10.06
C TYR A 296 -16.10 -18.50 -10.76
N GLU A 297 -16.55 -18.51 -12.01
CA GLU A 297 -16.40 -19.66 -12.89
C GLU A 297 -14.96 -19.74 -13.40
N LEU A 298 -14.28 -20.84 -13.07
CA LEU A 298 -12.91 -21.09 -13.50
C LEU A 298 -12.89 -22.05 -14.69
N SER A 299 -12.02 -21.77 -15.65
CA SER A 299 -11.70 -22.72 -16.71
C SER A 299 -11.09 -24.01 -16.13
N PRO A 300 -11.18 -25.17 -16.82
CA PRO A 300 -10.54 -26.40 -16.36
C PRO A 300 -9.03 -26.25 -16.15
N GLU A 301 -8.38 -25.38 -16.94
CA GLU A 301 -6.96 -25.04 -16.81
C GLU A 301 -6.70 -24.20 -15.55
N ASP A 302 -7.44 -23.11 -15.35
CA ASP A 302 -7.29 -22.24 -14.17
C ASP A 302 -7.59 -22.98 -12.86
N ALA A 303 -8.50 -23.95 -12.88
CA ALA A 303 -8.81 -24.78 -11.72
C ALA A 303 -7.66 -25.70 -11.28
N GLN A 304 -6.67 -25.97 -12.16
CA GLN A 304 -5.50 -26.80 -11.87
C GLN A 304 -4.24 -25.98 -11.55
N ARG A 305 -4.25 -24.67 -11.80
CA ARG A 305 -3.13 -23.77 -11.51
C ARG A 305 -2.98 -23.57 -9.99
N SER A 306 -1.79 -23.17 -9.56
CA SER A 306 -1.53 -22.79 -8.16
C SER A 306 -2.21 -21.46 -7.78
N PHE A 307 -2.46 -20.59 -8.76
CA PHE A 307 -3.15 -19.32 -8.60
C PHE A 307 -3.88 -18.92 -9.88
N VAL A 308 -4.86 -18.02 -9.73
CA VAL A 308 -5.65 -17.42 -10.79
C VAL A 308 -5.48 -15.90 -10.72
N GLU A 309 -4.99 -15.30 -11.80
CA GLU A 309 -4.78 -13.85 -11.87
C GLU A 309 -6.11 -13.09 -11.94
N VAL A 310 -6.22 -12.05 -11.12
CA VAL A 310 -7.35 -11.12 -11.14
C VAL A 310 -7.34 -10.30 -12.44
N SER A 311 -8.52 -9.99 -12.98
CA SER A 311 -8.70 -9.25 -14.22
C SER A 311 -9.95 -8.39 -14.15
N GLY A 312 -9.77 -7.06 -14.10
CA GLY A 312 -10.89 -6.12 -14.13
C GLY A 312 -11.72 -6.20 -15.40
N ARG A 313 -11.10 -6.52 -16.55
CA ARG A 313 -11.81 -6.73 -17.82
C ARG A 313 -12.77 -7.92 -17.78
N ARG A 314 -12.41 -8.97 -17.04
CA ARG A 314 -13.27 -10.16 -16.81
C ARG A 314 -14.17 -10.02 -15.57
N GLY A 315 -14.09 -8.90 -14.84
CA GLY A 315 -14.78 -8.72 -13.55
C GLY A 315 -14.27 -9.63 -12.42
N LEU A 316 -13.12 -10.28 -12.61
CA LEU A 316 -12.50 -11.20 -11.66
C LEU A 316 -11.58 -10.42 -10.72
N GLY A 317 -11.95 -10.19 -9.46
CA GLY A 317 -11.10 -9.44 -8.54
C GLY A 317 -11.72 -9.26 -7.16
N VAL A 318 -10.86 -9.08 -6.15
CA VAL A 318 -11.34 -8.88 -4.78
C VAL A 318 -11.71 -7.42 -4.56
N LYS A 319 -12.95 -7.20 -4.13
CA LYS A 319 -13.44 -5.92 -3.64
C LYS A 319 -12.95 -5.76 -2.19
N ALA A 320 -12.19 -4.70 -1.90
CA ALA A 320 -11.48 -4.55 -0.62
C ALA A 320 -12.39 -4.49 0.63
N ASP A 321 -13.70 -4.31 0.46
CA ASP A 321 -14.68 -4.22 1.56
C ASP A 321 -15.29 -5.57 1.97
N GLU A 322 -14.73 -6.69 1.51
CA GLU A 322 -15.21 -8.03 1.87
C GLU A 322 -14.73 -8.46 3.27
N GLU A 323 -15.36 -7.88 4.30
CA GLU A 323 -15.11 -8.20 5.73
C GLU A 323 -15.97 -9.38 6.25
N ALA A 324 -16.82 -9.95 5.40
CA ALA A 324 -17.84 -10.92 5.80
C ALA A 324 -17.26 -12.17 6.48
N ALA A 325 -16.11 -12.65 6.00
CA ALA A 325 -15.45 -13.83 6.54
C ALA A 325 -14.90 -13.61 7.97
N ALA A 326 -14.29 -12.47 8.24
CA ALA A 326 -13.81 -12.14 9.60
C ALA A 326 -14.96 -11.96 10.59
N ARG A 327 -16.06 -11.35 10.13
CA ARG A 327 -17.26 -11.14 10.94
C ARG A 327 -17.90 -12.46 11.38
N ALA A 328 -18.04 -13.42 10.46
CA ALA A 328 -18.57 -14.74 10.78
C ALA A 328 -17.76 -15.45 11.88
N GLU A 329 -16.43 -15.35 11.84
CA GLU A 329 -15.55 -15.96 12.84
C GLU A 329 -15.70 -15.29 14.22
N VAL A 330 -15.72 -13.96 14.29
CA VAL A 330 -15.90 -13.22 15.56
C VAL A 330 -17.28 -13.46 16.17
N ASP A 331 -18.34 -13.43 15.34
CA ASP A 331 -19.71 -13.70 15.79
C ASP A 331 -19.84 -15.10 16.41
N SER A 332 -19.08 -16.09 15.91
CA SER A 332 -19.07 -17.45 16.44
C SER A 332 -18.39 -17.59 17.81
N ARG A 333 -17.31 -16.82 18.06
CA ARG A 333 -16.51 -16.90 19.29
C ARG A 333 -17.07 -16.05 20.43
N HIS A 334 -17.74 -14.94 20.11
CA HIS A 334 -18.23 -13.98 21.09
C HIS A 334 -19.73 -13.66 20.93
N PRO A 335 -20.63 -14.66 20.90
CA PRO A 335 -22.04 -14.43 20.61
C PRO A 335 -22.74 -13.50 21.62
N GLN A 336 -22.18 -13.37 22.83
CA GLN A 336 -22.73 -12.56 23.92
C GLN A 336 -22.26 -11.10 23.91
N THR A 337 -21.25 -10.76 23.12
CA THR A 337 -20.71 -9.39 22.99
C THR A 337 -21.63 -8.55 22.09
N PRO A 338 -21.88 -7.25 22.34
CA PRO A 338 -22.76 -6.43 21.48
C PRO A 338 -22.31 -6.39 20.01
N GLU A 339 -23.24 -6.33 19.06
CA GLU A 339 -22.94 -6.35 17.62
C GLU A 339 -21.92 -5.29 17.19
N ILE A 340 -22.03 -4.07 17.74
CA ILE A 340 -21.11 -2.96 17.44
C ILE A 340 -19.68 -3.31 17.86
N GLU A 341 -19.49 -3.91 19.03
CA GLU A 341 -18.17 -4.32 19.53
C GLU A 341 -17.63 -5.50 18.71
N ARG A 342 -18.48 -6.48 18.34
CA ARG A 342 -18.09 -7.59 17.46
C ARG A 342 -17.68 -7.12 16.07
N ALA A 343 -18.41 -6.17 15.50
CA ALA A 343 -18.08 -5.57 14.20
C ALA A 343 -16.73 -4.84 14.24
N ALA A 344 -16.45 -4.08 15.31
CA ALA A 344 -15.16 -3.42 15.48
C ALA A 344 -14.00 -4.42 15.61
N ILE A 345 -14.17 -5.49 16.40
CA ILE A 345 -13.17 -6.55 16.53
C ILE A 345 -12.96 -7.25 15.19
N ALA A 346 -14.03 -7.62 14.48
CA ALA A 346 -13.95 -8.25 13.17
C ALA A 346 -13.21 -7.38 12.15
N HIS A 347 -13.45 -6.07 12.17
CA HIS A 347 -12.73 -5.13 11.33
C HIS A 347 -11.22 -5.13 11.63
N ILE A 348 -10.81 -4.99 12.90
CA ILE A 348 -9.39 -5.01 13.31
C ILE A 348 -8.70 -6.32 12.89
N ILE A 349 -9.39 -7.46 13.04
CA ILE A 349 -8.88 -8.78 12.63
C ILE A 349 -8.77 -8.89 11.11
N ALA A 350 -9.79 -8.44 10.37
CA ALA A 350 -9.78 -8.45 8.90
C ALA A 350 -8.63 -7.63 8.33
N ILE A 351 -8.44 -6.41 8.83
CA ILE A 351 -7.34 -5.53 8.43
C ILE A 351 -6.00 -6.15 8.82
N GLY A 352 -5.88 -6.67 10.04
CA GLY A 352 -4.66 -7.35 10.50
C GLY A 352 -4.29 -8.54 9.62
N ALA A 353 -5.26 -9.38 9.28
CA ALA A 353 -5.11 -10.52 8.37
C ALA A 353 -4.67 -10.09 6.98
N LEU A 354 -5.40 -9.18 6.34
CA LEU A 354 -5.09 -8.71 4.99
C LEU A 354 -3.70 -8.09 4.92
N ARG A 355 -3.41 -7.14 5.81
CA ARG A 355 -2.12 -6.42 5.80
C ARG A 355 -0.97 -7.36 6.09
N TYR A 356 -1.07 -8.21 7.11
CA TYR A 356 -0.01 -9.16 7.42
C TYR A 356 0.23 -10.13 6.26
N PHE A 357 -0.84 -10.68 5.68
CA PHE A 357 -0.74 -11.63 4.58
C PHE A 357 -0.03 -11.02 3.36
N LEU A 358 -0.30 -9.75 3.04
CA LEU A 358 0.39 -9.05 1.95
C LEU A 358 1.84 -8.69 2.27
N LEU A 359 2.18 -8.51 3.56
CA LEU A 359 3.50 -8.03 3.99
C LEU A 359 4.47 -9.14 4.39
N LYS A 360 4.00 -10.37 4.63
CA LYS A 360 4.87 -11.48 5.07
C LYS A 360 5.72 -12.10 3.97
N TYR A 361 5.36 -11.85 2.71
CA TYR A 361 6.10 -12.31 1.54
C TYR A 361 7.09 -11.24 1.09
N THR A 362 8.19 -11.66 0.47
CA THR A 362 9.07 -10.72 -0.21
C THR A 362 8.38 -10.09 -1.41
N ARG A 363 8.71 -8.84 -1.73
CA ARG A 363 8.08 -8.10 -2.82
C ARG A 363 8.12 -8.80 -4.18
N ASN A 364 9.16 -9.61 -4.43
CA ASN A 364 9.38 -10.30 -5.69
C ASN A 364 8.68 -11.68 -5.77
N THR A 365 7.66 -11.93 -4.93
CA THR A 365 6.91 -13.19 -4.90
C THR A 365 5.45 -12.96 -5.28
N VAL A 366 4.94 -13.73 -6.25
CA VAL A 366 3.51 -13.76 -6.55
C VAL A 366 2.74 -14.25 -5.32
N ILE A 367 1.80 -13.44 -4.85
CA ILE A 367 0.99 -13.77 -3.67
C ILE A 367 -0.29 -14.45 -4.15
N ALA A 368 -0.45 -15.73 -3.83
CA ALA A 368 -1.73 -16.43 -3.98
C ALA A 368 -2.59 -16.16 -2.74
N PHE A 369 -3.49 -15.19 -2.84
CA PHE A 369 -4.37 -14.77 -1.74
C PHE A 369 -5.52 -15.76 -1.52
N ASP A 370 -5.80 -16.00 -0.25
CA ASP A 370 -6.90 -16.85 0.20
C ASP A 370 -7.42 -16.36 1.55
N PHE A 371 -8.73 -16.07 1.62
CA PHE A 371 -9.35 -15.54 2.85
C PHE A 371 -9.21 -16.48 4.04
N LYS A 372 -9.33 -17.79 3.82
CA LYS A 372 -9.24 -18.78 4.90
C LYS A 372 -7.83 -18.82 5.48
N ASP A 373 -6.82 -18.74 4.63
CA ASP A 373 -5.42 -18.76 5.06
C ASP A 373 -5.03 -17.44 5.73
N ALA A 374 -5.52 -16.30 5.21
CA ALA A 374 -5.26 -14.98 5.80
C ALA A 374 -5.90 -14.80 7.18
N LEU A 375 -7.12 -15.31 7.37
CA LEU A 375 -7.90 -15.17 8.62
C LEU A 375 -7.62 -16.28 9.64
N SER A 376 -6.74 -17.25 9.33
CA SER A 376 -6.40 -18.34 10.26
C SER A 376 -5.79 -17.79 11.55
N PHE A 377 -6.22 -18.35 12.70
CA PHE A 377 -5.60 -18.11 14.01
C PHE A 377 -4.39 -19.01 14.28
N GLU A 378 -4.07 -19.90 13.34
CA GLU A 378 -2.91 -20.79 13.38
C GLU A 378 -1.96 -20.47 12.24
N GLY A 379 -0.66 -20.68 12.48
CA GLY A 379 0.39 -20.44 11.50
C GLY A 379 0.78 -18.96 11.38
N GLU A 380 1.45 -18.64 10.29
CA GLU A 380 2.06 -17.32 10.06
C GLU A 380 1.05 -16.28 9.55
N THR A 381 0.25 -15.72 10.48
CA THR A 381 -0.85 -14.80 10.18
C THR A 381 -0.90 -13.56 11.08
N GLY A 382 -1.62 -12.54 10.62
CA GLY A 382 -1.91 -11.33 11.39
C GLY A 382 -2.72 -11.62 12.66
N PRO A 383 -3.83 -12.37 12.59
CA PRO A 383 -4.61 -12.76 13.76
C PRO A 383 -3.80 -13.51 14.82
N TYR A 384 -2.84 -14.36 14.42
CA TYR A 384 -1.94 -15.03 15.36
C TYR A 384 -1.11 -14.03 16.18
N CYS A 385 -0.55 -13.01 15.51
CA CYS A 385 0.23 -11.96 16.16
C CYS A 385 -0.64 -11.08 17.06
N GLN A 386 -1.83 -10.68 16.60
CA GLN A 386 -2.79 -9.91 17.39
C GLN A 386 -3.24 -10.68 18.65
N TYR A 387 -3.43 -11.99 18.54
CA TYR A 387 -3.85 -12.82 19.66
C TYR A 387 -2.78 -12.93 20.76
N ALA A 388 -1.49 -12.90 20.39
CA ALA A 388 -0.40 -12.82 21.37
C ALA A 388 -0.46 -11.50 22.19
N ILE A 389 -0.83 -10.37 21.56
CA ILE A 389 -1.07 -9.10 22.28
C ILE A 389 -2.25 -9.24 23.24
N VAL A 390 -3.38 -9.80 22.79
CA VAL A 390 -4.55 -10.04 23.63
C VAL A 390 -4.20 -10.91 24.84
N ARG A 391 -3.37 -11.95 24.67
CA ARG A 391 -2.88 -12.78 25.77
C ARG A 391 -2.08 -11.99 26.80
N ALA A 392 -1.16 -11.12 26.35
CA ALA A 392 -0.41 -10.24 27.25
C ALA A 392 -1.34 -9.29 28.01
N ARG A 393 -2.28 -8.63 27.32
CA ARG A 393 -3.28 -7.74 27.93
C ARG A 393 -4.18 -8.44 28.93
N ASN A 394 -4.52 -9.70 28.68
CA ASN A 394 -5.29 -10.52 29.61
C ASN A 394 -4.55 -10.78 30.93
N ILE A 395 -3.21 -10.90 30.90
CA ILE A 395 -2.39 -11.02 32.13
C ILE A 395 -2.54 -9.76 32.97
N TRP A 396 -2.41 -8.58 32.36
CA TRP A 396 -2.56 -7.30 33.05
C TRP A 396 -3.96 -7.10 33.63
N ARG A 397 -5.00 -7.47 32.87
CA ARG A 397 -6.39 -7.40 33.35
C ARG A 397 -6.61 -8.26 34.59
N LYS A 398 -6.11 -9.51 34.58
CA LYS A 398 -6.18 -10.42 35.73
C LYS A 398 -5.34 -9.94 36.91
N LEU A 399 -4.16 -9.38 36.67
CA LEU A 399 -3.30 -8.82 37.71
C LEU A 399 -3.98 -7.63 38.41
N ALA A 400 -4.62 -6.74 37.64
CA ALA A 400 -5.38 -5.61 38.17
C ALA A 400 -6.59 -6.08 38.99
N GLU A 401 -7.29 -7.13 38.55
CA GLU A 401 -8.40 -7.73 39.31
C GLU A 401 -7.93 -8.34 40.63
N GLN A 402 -6.82 -9.09 40.64
CA GLN A 402 -6.20 -9.61 41.87
C GLN A 402 -5.79 -8.48 42.81
N SER A 403 -5.21 -7.40 42.28
CA SER A 403 -4.78 -6.25 43.07
C SER A 403 -5.96 -5.50 43.68
N ARG A 404 -7.06 -5.31 42.93
CA ARG A 404 -8.31 -4.74 43.47
C ARG A 404 -8.90 -5.60 44.58
N GLN A 405 -8.97 -6.91 44.39
CA GLN A 405 -9.45 -7.83 45.44
C GLN A 405 -8.58 -7.82 46.70
N LEU A 406 -7.28 -7.54 46.57
CA LEU A 406 -6.36 -7.40 47.70
C LEU A 406 -6.54 -6.05 48.41
N VAL A 407 -6.72 -4.95 47.67
CA VAL A 407 -7.00 -3.60 48.23
C VAL A 407 -8.40 -3.51 48.84
N GLU A 408 -9.40 -4.21 48.29
CA GLU A 408 -10.73 -4.32 48.92
C GLU A 408 -10.71 -5.13 50.22
N LYS A 409 -9.70 -5.99 50.43
CA LYS A 409 -9.51 -6.79 51.64
C LYS A 409 -8.54 -6.15 52.65
N ALA A 410 -7.73 -5.19 52.23
CA ALA A 410 -6.76 -4.50 53.07
C ALA A 410 -6.94 -2.99 52.86
N ASP A 411 -7.45 -2.29 53.88
CA ASP A 411 -7.63 -0.82 53.95
C ASP A 411 -6.30 -0.04 53.74
N SER A 412 -5.69 -0.15 52.55
CA SER A 412 -4.43 0.51 52.24
C SER A 412 -4.28 0.71 50.73
N SER A 413 -4.05 1.97 50.36
CA SER A 413 -3.74 2.42 49.01
C SER A 413 -2.26 2.20 48.70
N GLY A 414 -1.92 1.02 48.17
CA GLY A 414 -0.59 0.74 47.61
C GLY A 414 -0.51 1.12 46.14
N SER A 415 0.60 1.74 45.73
CA SER A 415 0.90 2.13 44.33
C SER A 415 1.39 0.93 43.51
N ASP A 416 0.91 0.80 42.26
CA ASP A 416 1.30 -0.24 41.27
C ASP A 416 2.82 -0.28 40.96
N SER A 417 3.57 0.77 41.33
CA SER A 417 5.02 0.90 41.08
C SER A 417 5.86 -0.08 41.89
N ALA A 418 5.42 -0.52 43.07
CA ALA A 418 6.23 -1.34 43.98
C ALA A 418 6.50 -2.76 43.45
N PHE A 419 5.69 -3.25 42.50
CA PHE A 419 5.80 -4.60 41.96
C PHE A 419 7.05 -4.81 41.10
N PHE A 420 7.40 -3.83 40.26
CA PHE A 420 8.56 -3.93 39.37
C PHE A 420 9.89 -3.68 40.09
N ASP A 421 9.86 -3.00 41.23
CA ASP A 421 11.04 -2.71 42.07
C ASP A 421 11.62 -3.95 42.77
N SER A 422 10.89 -5.07 42.76
CA SER A 422 11.30 -6.34 43.36
C SER A 422 12.27 -7.17 42.48
N CYS A 423 12.51 -6.75 41.24
CA CYS A 423 13.45 -7.40 40.32
C CYS A 423 14.77 -6.63 40.29
N SER A 424 15.80 -7.14 40.98
CA SER A 424 17.15 -6.56 40.97
C SER A 424 18.03 -7.13 39.84
N PRO A 425 19.09 -6.42 39.41
CA PRO A 425 20.08 -6.95 38.47
C PRO A 425 20.69 -8.29 38.91
N GLU A 426 20.80 -8.52 40.22
CA GLU A 426 21.28 -9.78 40.79
C GLU A 426 20.28 -10.92 40.58
N SER A 427 18.99 -10.69 40.85
CA SER A 427 17.94 -11.68 40.60
C SER A 427 17.82 -12.03 39.12
N LEU A 428 17.94 -11.03 38.23
CA LEU A 428 18.02 -11.22 36.78
C LEU A 428 19.15 -12.19 36.39
N LYS A 429 20.36 -11.99 36.91
CA LYS A 429 21.50 -12.89 36.63
C LYS A 429 21.22 -14.32 37.06
N VAL A 430 20.57 -14.51 38.22
CA VAL A 430 20.21 -15.84 38.72
C VAL A 430 19.19 -16.52 37.80
N PHE A 431 18.12 -15.83 37.42
CA PHE A 431 17.07 -16.41 36.58
C PHE A 431 17.57 -16.72 35.17
N LEU A 432 18.45 -15.88 34.61
CA LEU A 432 19.03 -16.07 33.29
C LEU A 432 20.15 -17.12 33.25
N ALA A 433 20.79 -17.41 34.39
CA ALA A 433 21.80 -18.47 34.49
C ALA A 433 21.20 -19.85 34.81
N ALA A 434 19.91 -19.93 35.12
CA ALA A 434 19.21 -21.19 35.37
C ALA A 434 19.08 -22.02 34.07
N PRO A 435 18.79 -23.33 34.14
CA PRO A 435 18.58 -24.16 32.95
C PRO A 435 17.48 -23.65 32.00
N GLU A 436 16.46 -22.96 32.54
CA GLU A 436 15.38 -22.32 31.77
C GLU A 436 15.77 -20.91 31.27
N GLY A 437 16.93 -20.42 31.68
CA GLY A 437 17.45 -19.08 31.39
C GLY A 437 17.79 -18.87 29.93
N ASP A 438 18.18 -19.92 29.20
CA ASP A 438 18.46 -19.85 27.77
C ASP A 438 17.23 -19.39 26.97
N GLU A 439 16.06 -19.99 27.22
CA GLU A 439 14.81 -19.60 26.54
C GLU A 439 14.38 -18.16 26.89
N LEU A 440 14.60 -17.74 28.14
CA LEU A 440 14.33 -16.38 28.61
C LEU A 440 15.28 -15.37 27.97
N TRP A 441 16.54 -15.76 27.76
CA TRP A 441 17.55 -14.94 27.09
C TRP A 441 17.26 -14.82 25.60
N GLU A 442 16.89 -15.91 24.93
CA GLU A 442 16.44 -15.90 23.53
C GLU A 442 15.25 -14.96 23.33
N MET A 443 14.25 -15.00 24.21
CA MET A 443 13.10 -14.10 24.17
C MET A 443 13.51 -12.64 24.35
N LEU A 444 14.40 -12.35 25.32
CA LEU A 444 14.87 -10.99 25.58
C LEU A 444 15.64 -10.45 24.37
N LEU A 445 16.55 -11.25 23.81
CA LEU A 445 17.33 -10.89 22.62
C LEU A 445 16.41 -10.65 21.41
N LEU A 446 15.44 -11.55 21.20
CA LEU A 446 14.46 -11.38 20.14
C LEU A 446 13.69 -10.08 20.35
N ALA A 447 13.06 -9.85 21.51
CA ALA A 447 12.31 -8.63 21.79
C ALA A 447 13.17 -7.34 21.65
N GLY A 448 14.48 -7.42 21.90
CA GLY A 448 15.42 -6.31 21.72
C GLY A 448 15.83 -6.04 20.26
N SER A 449 15.50 -6.93 19.32
CA SER A 449 16.04 -6.90 17.95
C SER A 449 15.20 -6.12 16.92
N LEU A 450 14.02 -5.57 17.30
CA LEU A 450 13.14 -4.84 16.37
C LEU A 450 13.88 -3.74 15.58
N GLY A 451 14.76 -2.97 16.24
CA GLY A 451 15.54 -1.91 15.57
C GLY A 451 16.37 -2.45 14.40
N ALA A 452 17.08 -3.56 14.60
CA ALA A 452 17.85 -4.21 13.54
C ALA A 452 16.95 -4.73 12.40
N GLN A 453 15.74 -5.21 12.71
CA GLN A 453 14.78 -5.66 11.70
C GLN A 453 14.21 -4.49 10.89
N VAL A 454 14.01 -3.32 11.51
CA VAL A 454 13.62 -2.10 10.81
C VAL A 454 14.75 -1.61 9.90
N GLU A 455 16.00 -1.61 10.37
CA GLU A 455 17.16 -1.25 9.55
C GLU A 455 17.31 -2.19 8.36
N ALA A 456 17.20 -3.50 8.58
CA ALA A 456 17.21 -4.50 7.51
C ALA A 456 16.08 -4.28 6.50
N ALA A 457 14.85 -4.02 6.98
CA ALA A 457 13.71 -3.71 6.12
C ALA A 457 13.93 -2.44 5.28
N LEU A 458 14.56 -1.41 5.83
CA LEU A 458 14.85 -0.18 5.10
C LEU A 458 15.98 -0.36 4.08
N ALA A 459 17.05 -1.05 4.46
CA ALA A 459 18.19 -1.31 3.59
C ALA A 459 17.82 -2.21 2.40
N ALA A 460 17.09 -3.29 2.65
CA ALA A 460 16.62 -4.21 1.62
C ALA A 460 15.32 -3.75 0.93
N GLN A 461 14.73 -2.64 1.40
CA GLN A 461 13.42 -2.16 0.95
C GLN A 461 12.33 -3.24 1.10
N GLU A 462 12.37 -4.02 2.18
CA GLU A 462 11.56 -5.22 2.36
C GLU A 462 10.84 -5.21 3.72
N PRO A 463 9.57 -4.77 3.77
CA PRO A 463 8.78 -4.79 5.00
C PRO A 463 8.62 -6.19 5.63
N ALA A 464 8.82 -7.26 4.86
CA ALA A 464 8.68 -8.63 5.36
C ALA A 464 9.60 -8.96 6.54
N PHE A 465 10.77 -8.31 6.68
CA PHE A 465 11.64 -8.50 7.86
C PHE A 465 10.89 -8.20 9.17
N VAL A 466 10.09 -7.13 9.20
CA VAL A 466 9.30 -6.74 10.39
C VAL A 466 8.11 -7.67 10.60
N ALA A 467 7.49 -8.19 9.53
CA ALA A 467 6.43 -9.18 9.62
C ALA A 467 6.94 -10.51 10.22
N LYS A 468 8.07 -11.03 9.69
CA LYS A 468 8.72 -12.25 10.22
C LYS A 468 9.12 -12.09 11.67
N TYR A 469 9.69 -10.93 12.03
CA TYR A 469 9.99 -10.59 13.42
C TYR A 469 8.75 -10.63 14.32
N ALA A 470 7.66 -9.98 13.92
CA ALA A 470 6.42 -9.93 14.71
C ALA A 470 5.88 -11.34 14.98
N PHE A 471 5.88 -12.20 13.96
CA PHE A 471 5.45 -13.59 14.11
C PHE A 471 6.39 -14.41 15.00
N GLN A 472 7.70 -14.31 14.83
CA GLN A 472 8.68 -15.00 15.68
C GLN A 472 8.53 -14.59 17.15
N LEU A 473 8.35 -13.29 17.41
CA LEU A 473 8.14 -12.78 18.76
C LEU A 473 6.82 -13.28 19.35
N ALA A 474 5.73 -13.26 18.56
CA ALA A 474 4.44 -13.79 18.98
C ALA A 474 4.51 -15.30 19.28
N GLN A 475 5.23 -16.07 18.47
CA GLN A 475 5.42 -17.50 18.68
C GLN A 475 6.23 -17.78 19.95
N ALA A 476 7.35 -17.08 20.14
CA ALA A 476 8.17 -17.19 21.34
C ALA A 476 7.33 -16.85 22.59
N PHE A 477 6.55 -15.76 22.54
CA PHE A 477 5.68 -15.35 23.64
C PHE A 477 4.60 -16.39 23.96
N ASN A 478 3.95 -16.95 22.94
CA ASN A 478 2.94 -17.98 23.14
C ASN A 478 3.55 -19.21 23.83
N ASN A 479 4.75 -19.64 23.42
CA ASN A 479 5.46 -20.74 24.06
C ASN A 479 5.80 -20.43 25.53
N PHE A 480 6.32 -19.23 25.80
CA PHE A 480 6.60 -18.74 27.15
C PHE A 480 5.34 -18.72 28.03
N TYR A 481 4.23 -18.19 27.50
CA TYR A 481 2.95 -18.14 28.21
C TYR A 481 2.44 -19.55 28.58
N HIS A 482 2.64 -20.54 27.70
CA HIS A 482 2.24 -21.92 27.96
C HIS A 482 3.12 -22.62 29.00
N LYS A 483 4.43 -22.29 29.05
CA LYS A 483 5.38 -22.90 29.98
C LYS A 483 5.36 -22.26 31.36
N HIS A 484 5.20 -20.94 31.46
CA HIS A 484 5.36 -20.20 32.71
C HIS A 484 4.03 -19.74 33.30
N HIS A 485 3.77 -20.13 34.54
CA HIS A 485 2.58 -19.72 35.29
C HIS A 485 2.78 -18.35 35.94
N ILE A 486 2.73 -17.28 35.14
CA ILE A 486 3.16 -15.92 35.52
C ILE A 486 2.42 -15.38 36.77
N LEU A 487 1.09 -15.45 36.78
CA LEU A 487 0.30 -14.82 37.85
C LEU A 487 0.33 -15.59 39.17
N SER A 488 0.52 -16.91 39.11
CA SER A 488 0.58 -17.78 40.28
C SER A 488 2.02 -18.10 40.70
N GLU A 489 3.01 -17.44 40.12
CA GLU A 489 4.41 -17.54 40.56
C GLU A 489 4.53 -17.05 42.01
N GLU A 490 5.16 -17.88 42.84
CA GLU A 490 5.27 -17.66 44.29
C GLU A 490 6.46 -16.77 44.64
N ASP A 491 7.58 -16.90 43.91
CA ASP A 491 8.74 -16.03 44.09
C ASP A 491 8.42 -14.62 43.55
N PRO A 492 8.34 -13.59 44.42
CA PRO A 492 7.99 -12.23 43.98
C PRO A 492 8.98 -11.66 42.96
N ALA A 493 10.28 -11.96 43.09
CA ALA A 493 11.30 -11.47 42.19
C ALA A 493 11.18 -12.14 40.81
N ARG A 494 10.90 -13.45 40.79
CA ARG A 494 10.67 -14.19 39.53
C ARG A 494 9.37 -13.75 38.85
N LYS A 495 8.30 -13.55 39.62
CA LYS A 495 7.03 -13.01 39.12
C LYS A 495 7.23 -11.64 38.48
N ALA A 496 7.94 -10.74 39.15
CA ALA A 496 8.26 -9.41 38.62
C ALA A 496 9.11 -9.48 37.34
N PHE A 497 10.09 -10.39 37.28
CA PHE A 497 10.87 -10.64 36.06
C PHE A 497 9.97 -11.10 34.89
N LEU A 498 9.13 -12.12 35.08
CA LEU A 498 8.23 -12.65 34.05
C LEU A 498 7.23 -11.60 33.55
N LEU A 499 6.70 -10.77 34.45
CA LEU A 499 5.85 -9.63 34.11
C LEU A 499 6.62 -8.57 33.32
N THR A 500 7.86 -8.26 33.70
CA THR A 500 8.72 -7.32 32.96
C THR A 500 8.98 -7.79 31.54
N LEU A 501 9.29 -9.07 31.37
CA LEU A 501 9.49 -9.67 30.05
C LEU A 501 8.20 -9.62 29.22
N THR A 502 7.06 -9.96 29.82
CA THR A 502 5.73 -9.84 29.18
C THR A 502 5.47 -8.41 28.69
N LYS A 503 5.78 -7.40 29.52
CA LYS A 503 5.61 -5.99 29.17
C LYS A 503 6.50 -5.56 28.02
N LEU A 504 7.76 -6.01 28.02
CA LEU A 504 8.68 -5.74 26.92
C LEU A 504 8.17 -6.36 25.63
N VAL A 505 7.78 -7.63 25.66
CA VAL A 505 7.28 -8.35 24.48
C VAL A 505 6.02 -7.69 23.93
N GLU A 506 5.04 -7.36 24.78
CA GLU A 506 3.82 -6.66 24.35
C GLU A 506 4.17 -5.33 23.68
N ARG A 507 5.02 -4.51 24.31
CA ARG A 507 5.42 -3.22 23.75
C ARG A 507 6.07 -3.36 22.36
N GLN A 508 6.96 -4.33 22.22
CA GLN A 508 7.69 -4.56 20.97
C GLN A 508 6.79 -5.14 19.88
N LEU A 509 5.86 -6.03 20.25
CA LEU A 509 4.91 -6.61 19.31
C LEU A 509 3.88 -5.57 18.84
N VAL A 510 3.36 -4.75 19.75
CA VAL A 510 2.47 -3.61 19.41
C VAL A 510 3.18 -2.65 18.47
N LEU A 511 4.43 -2.27 18.76
CA LEU A 511 5.20 -1.39 17.89
C LEU A 511 5.47 -2.03 16.52
N ALA A 512 5.84 -3.31 16.46
CA ALA A 512 6.06 -4.02 15.20
C ALA A 512 4.80 -4.08 14.34
N LEU A 513 3.65 -4.40 14.93
CA LEU A 513 2.37 -4.40 14.22
C LEU A 513 1.97 -2.99 13.76
N ASP A 514 2.16 -1.95 14.57
CA ASP A 514 1.85 -0.58 14.18
C ASP A 514 2.72 -0.08 13.01
N LEU A 515 4.00 -0.49 12.95
CA LEU A 515 4.88 -0.26 11.79
C LEU A 515 4.37 -0.94 10.51
N LEU A 516 3.68 -2.08 10.65
CA LEU A 516 2.99 -2.77 9.55
C LEU A 516 1.61 -2.16 9.27
N GLY A 517 1.13 -1.22 10.07
CA GLY A 517 -0.21 -0.63 10.02
C GLY A 517 -1.30 -1.58 10.52
N ILE A 518 -0.95 -2.49 11.42
CA ILE A 518 -1.86 -3.48 12.01
C ILE A 518 -2.13 -3.07 13.46
N GLU A 519 -3.39 -2.92 13.81
CA GLU A 519 -3.80 -2.62 15.18
C GLU A 519 -3.73 -3.87 16.06
N GLY A 520 -3.22 -3.71 17.29
CA GLY A 520 -3.31 -4.73 18.33
C GLY A 520 -4.63 -4.58 19.09
N PRO A 521 -5.59 -5.52 19.00
CA PRO A 521 -6.89 -5.42 19.67
C PRO A 521 -6.80 -5.69 21.18
N GLU A 522 -7.70 -5.09 21.96
CA GLU A 522 -7.82 -5.34 23.41
C GLU A 522 -8.40 -6.73 23.73
N LYS A 523 -9.21 -7.27 22.82
CA LYS A 523 -9.88 -8.57 22.91
C LYS A 523 -10.04 -9.18 21.51
N MET A 524 -10.00 -10.51 21.43
CA MET A 524 -10.21 -11.30 20.20
C MET A 524 -10.93 -12.60 20.52
#